data_AF-A0A2H6MWA7-F1
#
_entry.id   AF-A0A2H6MWA7-F1
#
_cell.length_a   1.000
_cell.length_b   1.000
_cell.length_c   1.000
_cell.angle_alpha   90.00
_cell.angle_beta   90.00
_cell.angle_gamma   90.00
#
_symmetry.space_group_name_H-M   'P 1'
#
loop_
_entity.id
_entity.type
_entity.pdbx_description
1 polymer ?
#
loop_
_entity_poly.entity_id
_entity_poly.type
_entity_poly.pdbx_seq_one_letter_code
_entity_poly.pdbx_strand_id
1 'polypeptide(L)'
;MGKKLDLSRLTDEEAKHVWEVVQRDFDLRKKEEERLEDLKCKIEKESSKRELLSNQSHLNETFCIHCLQPFKFLLNSKRQCLDCHLYICKSCSQYNKKQQGWMCDPCRLVRIVKTGSLEWYYEHIRTRFKHFGSAKVMRSLHGRMSHGQKTNFTLLGDYHLYRNNESEEEETSDDVDGAESESYARSTEDFPN
;
A
#
# COMPACT_ATOMS: atom_id res chain seq x y z
N MET A 1 1.53 28.89 14.08
CA MET A 1 0.71 29.07 12.86
C MET A 1 1.61 29.02 11.63
N GLY A 2 1.47 28.00 10.77
CA GLY A 2 2.29 27.87 9.56
C GLY A 2 1.81 28.77 8.42
N LYS A 3 2.73 29.31 7.61
CA LYS A 3 2.38 30.13 6.43
C LYS A 3 1.52 29.32 5.45
N LYS A 4 0.32 29.83 5.13
CA LYS A 4 -0.57 29.27 4.11
C LYS A 4 0.08 29.44 2.73
N LEU A 5 -0.08 28.45 1.85
CA LEU A 5 0.35 28.57 0.46
C LEU A 5 -0.52 29.63 -0.22
N ASP A 6 0.10 30.61 -0.86
CA ASP A 6 -0.59 31.67 -1.60
C ASP A 6 -0.45 31.43 -3.11
N LEU A 7 -1.59 31.22 -3.77
CA LEU A 7 -1.72 30.99 -5.21
C LEU A 7 -2.52 32.10 -5.90
N SER A 8 -2.70 33.25 -5.24
CA SER A 8 -3.45 34.40 -5.77
C SER A 8 -2.82 35.02 -7.03
N ARG A 9 -1.51 34.84 -7.20
CA ARG A 9 -0.73 35.40 -8.31
C ARG A 9 -0.86 34.62 -9.63
N LEU A 10 -1.42 33.42 -9.60
CA LEU A 10 -1.63 32.61 -10.80
C LEU A 10 -2.83 33.13 -11.59
N THR A 11 -2.73 33.19 -12.93
CA THR A 11 -3.91 33.44 -13.77
C THR A 11 -4.92 32.29 -13.69
N ASP A 12 -6.08 32.45 -14.31
CA ASP A 12 -7.07 31.37 -14.38
C ASP A 12 -6.60 30.21 -15.27
N GLU A 13 -5.92 30.50 -16.37
CA GLU A 13 -5.32 29.51 -17.26
C GLU A 13 -4.22 28.72 -16.55
N GLU A 14 -3.34 29.42 -15.83
CA GLU A 14 -2.27 28.77 -15.05
C GLU A 14 -2.82 27.89 -13.94
N ALA A 15 -3.83 28.37 -13.20
CA ALA A 15 -4.43 27.59 -12.12
C ALA A 15 -5.20 26.38 -12.63
N LYS A 16 -5.89 26.51 -13.76
CA LYS A 16 -6.52 25.38 -14.44
C LYS A 16 -5.47 24.35 -14.85
N HIS A 17 -4.34 24.78 -15.40
CA HIS A 17 -3.27 23.87 -15.74
C HIS A 17 -2.69 23.15 -14.51
N VAL A 18 -2.41 23.88 -13.42
CA VAL A 18 -1.94 23.28 -12.15
C VAL A 18 -2.95 22.28 -11.61
N TRP A 19 -4.24 22.57 -11.70
CA TRP A 19 -5.31 21.66 -11.31
C TRP A 19 -5.25 20.33 -12.07
N GLU A 20 -5.10 20.38 -13.40
CA GLU A 20 -4.96 19.18 -14.24
C GLU A 20 -3.70 18.36 -13.89
N VAL A 21 -2.60 19.01 -13.52
CA VAL A 21 -1.40 18.32 -13.00
C VAL A 21 -1.69 17.63 -11.67
N VAL A 22 -2.36 18.32 -10.77
CA VAL A 22 -2.74 17.79 -9.45
C VAL A 22 -3.66 16.58 -9.60
N GLN A 23 -4.67 16.64 -10.46
CA GLN A 23 -5.56 15.50 -10.72
C GLN A 23 -4.80 14.25 -11.17
N ARG A 24 -3.84 14.39 -12.09
CA ARG A 24 -3.01 13.27 -12.53
C ARG A 24 -2.15 12.68 -11.40
N ASP A 25 -1.68 13.48 -10.45
CA ASP A 25 -0.97 12.99 -9.26
C ASP A 25 -1.90 12.20 -8.33
N PHE A 26 -3.14 12.66 -8.13
CA PHE A 26 -4.15 11.93 -7.38
C PHE A 26 -4.48 10.57 -8.02
N ASP A 27 -4.72 10.56 -9.34
CA ASP A 27 -4.98 9.32 -10.07
C ASP A 27 -3.81 8.34 -9.99
N LEU A 28 -2.57 8.85 -10.08
CA LEU A 28 -1.35 8.05 -9.95
C LEU A 28 -1.26 7.41 -8.55
N ARG A 29 -1.52 8.20 -7.50
CA ARG A 29 -1.49 7.72 -6.11
C ARG A 29 -2.55 6.66 -5.85
N LYS A 30 -3.79 6.91 -6.29
CA LYS A 30 -4.90 5.97 -6.16
C LYS A 30 -4.57 4.64 -6.86
N LYS A 31 -4.04 4.70 -8.07
CA LYS A 31 -3.62 3.50 -8.81
C LYS A 31 -2.52 2.73 -8.09
N GLU A 32 -1.58 3.41 -7.45
CA GLU A 32 -0.53 2.75 -6.67
C GLU A 32 -1.07 2.11 -5.38
N GLU A 33 -1.99 2.78 -4.69
CA GLU A 33 -2.69 2.24 -3.52
C GLU A 33 -3.47 0.97 -3.88
N GLU A 34 -4.30 1.02 -4.93
CA GLU A 34 -5.04 -0.14 -5.44
C GLU A 34 -4.10 -1.29 -5.84
N ARG A 35 -2.97 -0.97 -6.49
CA ARG A 35 -1.96 -1.97 -6.87
C ARG A 35 -1.35 -2.64 -5.63
N LEU A 36 -1.04 -1.89 -4.58
CA LEU A 36 -0.49 -2.44 -3.33
C LEU A 36 -1.52 -3.27 -2.59
N GLU A 37 -2.78 -2.82 -2.54
CA GLU A 37 -3.87 -3.53 -1.87
C GLU A 37 -4.19 -4.86 -2.56
N ASP A 38 -4.23 -4.89 -3.89
CA ASP A 38 -4.43 -6.12 -4.65
C ASP A 38 -3.30 -7.15 -4.40
N LEU A 39 -2.06 -6.67 -4.22
CA LEU A 39 -0.94 -7.53 -3.82
C LEU A 39 -1.06 -8.04 -2.38
N LYS A 40 -1.46 -7.19 -1.42
CA LYS A 40 -1.71 -7.60 -0.03
C LYS A 40 -2.80 -8.66 0.04
N CYS A 41 -3.91 -8.46 -0.66
CA CYS A 41 -5.00 -9.44 -0.74
C CYS A 41 -4.53 -10.80 -1.30
N LYS A 42 -3.64 -10.80 -2.31
CA LYS A 42 -3.03 -12.04 -2.84
C LYS A 42 -2.14 -12.73 -1.81
N ILE A 43 -1.36 -11.97 -1.04
CA ILE A 43 -0.52 -12.51 0.05
C ILE A 43 -1.40 -13.10 1.15
N GLU A 44 -2.46 -12.41 1.54
CA GLU A 44 -3.38 -12.84 2.59
C GLU A 44 -4.07 -14.15 2.20
N LYS A 45 -4.64 -14.23 1.00
CA LYS A 45 -5.25 -15.46 0.47
C LYS A 45 -4.32 -16.67 0.53
N GLU A 46 -3.05 -16.50 0.18
CA GLU A 46 -2.07 -17.59 0.26
C GLU A 46 -1.63 -17.90 1.70
N SER A 47 -1.68 -16.92 2.61
CA SER A 47 -1.40 -17.10 4.03
C SER A 47 -2.52 -17.87 4.72
N SER A 48 -3.79 -17.47 4.56
CA SER A 48 -4.93 -18.20 5.12
C SER A 48 -5.01 -19.62 4.55
N LYS A 49 -4.70 -19.81 3.26
CA LYS A 49 -4.60 -21.16 2.68
C LYS A 49 -3.53 -22.01 3.36
N ARG A 50 -2.36 -21.44 3.68
CA ARG A 50 -1.29 -22.17 4.38
C ARG A 50 -1.70 -22.55 5.80
N GLU A 51 -2.41 -21.66 6.49
CA GLU A 51 -2.96 -21.95 7.83
C GLU A 51 -3.90 -23.15 7.80
N LEU A 52 -4.80 -23.24 6.82
CA LEU A 52 -5.70 -24.39 6.66
C LEU A 52 -4.95 -25.71 6.39
N LEU A 53 -3.79 -25.64 5.72
CA LEU A 53 -2.96 -26.80 5.39
C LEU A 53 -1.99 -27.20 6.51
N SER A 54 -1.80 -26.35 7.53
CA SER A 54 -0.84 -26.58 8.62
C SER A 54 -1.12 -27.87 9.41
N ASN A 55 -2.38 -28.29 9.46
CA ASN A 55 -2.81 -29.54 10.10
C ASN A 55 -2.41 -30.82 9.34
N GLN A 56 -1.82 -30.70 8.14
CA GLN A 56 -1.41 -31.84 7.29
C GLN A 56 0.11 -31.95 7.25
N SER A 57 0.70 -32.43 8.35
CA SER A 57 2.15 -32.38 8.66
C SER A 57 3.10 -32.90 7.58
N HIS A 58 2.66 -33.79 6.68
CA HIS A 58 3.50 -34.38 5.63
C HIS A 58 3.12 -33.97 4.20
N LEU A 59 2.13 -33.09 4.02
CA LEU A 59 1.68 -32.72 2.67
C LEU A 59 2.82 -32.08 1.86
N ASN A 60 3.62 -31.22 2.48
CA ASN A 60 4.68 -30.51 1.78
C ASN A 60 5.90 -31.39 1.41
N GLU A 61 5.97 -32.61 1.94
CA GLU A 61 7.03 -33.55 1.54
C GLU A 61 6.79 -34.09 0.13
N THR A 62 5.51 -34.26 -0.26
CA THR A 62 5.07 -34.92 -1.49
C THR A 62 4.36 -33.98 -2.48
N PHE A 63 3.82 -32.85 -2.02
CA PHE A 63 3.11 -31.87 -2.84
C PHE A 63 3.70 -30.46 -2.72
N CYS A 64 3.60 -29.68 -3.81
CA CYS A 64 3.86 -28.25 -3.78
C CYS A 64 2.87 -27.55 -2.84
N ILE A 65 3.35 -26.77 -1.88
CA ILE A 65 2.46 -26.09 -0.91
C ILE A 65 1.47 -25.12 -1.58
N HIS A 66 1.83 -24.56 -2.74
CA HIS A 66 1.00 -23.56 -3.43
C HIS A 66 0.00 -24.19 -4.38
N CYS A 67 0.42 -24.96 -5.38
CA CYS A 67 -0.53 -25.51 -6.35
C CYS A 67 -1.13 -26.87 -5.94
N LEU A 68 -0.67 -27.44 -4.82
CA LEU A 68 -1.08 -28.76 -4.32
C LEU A 68 -0.91 -29.88 -5.36
N GLN A 69 -0.05 -29.68 -6.35
CA GLN A 69 0.31 -30.71 -7.31
C GLN A 69 1.45 -31.57 -6.75
N PRO A 70 1.41 -32.90 -6.96
CA PRO A 70 2.45 -33.79 -6.47
C PRO A 70 3.78 -33.49 -7.16
N PHE A 71 4.87 -33.59 -6.40
CA PHE A 71 6.20 -33.57 -6.99
C PHE A 71 6.38 -34.82 -7.85
N LYS A 72 6.91 -34.61 -9.06
CA LYS A 72 7.22 -35.68 -10.00
C LYS A 72 8.63 -35.46 -10.50
N PHE A 73 9.41 -36.53 -10.53
CA PHE A 73 10.77 -36.49 -11.09
C PHE A 73 10.73 -35.88 -12.51
N LEU A 74 11.64 -34.96 -12.81
CA LEU A 74 11.81 -34.20 -14.06
C LEU A 74 10.74 -33.16 -14.43
N LEU A 75 9.45 -33.47 -14.32
CA LEU A 75 8.37 -32.55 -14.77
C LEU A 75 8.01 -31.50 -13.71
N ASN A 76 7.96 -31.90 -12.44
CA ASN A 76 7.63 -31.05 -11.30
C ASN A 76 8.71 -31.21 -10.23
N SER A 77 9.93 -30.80 -10.55
CA SER A 77 11.06 -30.88 -9.62
C SER A 77 10.80 -30.07 -8.36
N LYS A 78 11.15 -30.68 -7.23
CA LYS A 78 11.04 -30.13 -5.88
C LYS A 78 12.12 -29.07 -5.68
N ARG A 79 11.73 -27.88 -5.22
CA ARG A 79 12.62 -26.75 -4.87
C ARG A 79 12.23 -26.27 -3.49
N GLN A 80 13.18 -25.71 -2.73
CA GLN A 80 12.91 -25.12 -1.42
C GLN A 80 12.94 -23.60 -1.53
N CYS A 81 11.93 -22.91 -0.98
CA CYS A 81 11.92 -21.46 -0.89
C CYS A 81 12.99 -20.97 0.09
N LEU A 82 13.73 -19.93 -0.27
CA LEU A 82 14.71 -19.29 0.62
C LEU A 82 14.08 -18.64 1.86
N ASP A 83 12.85 -18.12 1.75
CA ASP A 83 12.25 -17.30 2.81
C ASP A 83 11.41 -18.12 3.78
N CYS A 84 10.51 -18.97 3.28
CA CYS A 84 9.62 -19.75 4.14
C CYS A 84 10.05 -21.22 4.29
N HIS A 85 11.16 -21.64 3.66
CA HIS A 85 11.69 -23.00 3.71
C HIS A 85 10.75 -24.14 3.27
N LEU A 86 9.56 -23.83 2.75
CA LEU A 86 8.63 -24.82 2.20
C LEU A 86 9.01 -25.25 0.79
N TYR A 87 8.62 -26.48 0.45
CA TYR A 87 8.83 -27.05 -0.87
C TYR A 87 7.79 -26.61 -1.89
N ILE A 88 8.27 -26.27 -3.08
CA ILE A 88 7.51 -25.69 -4.19
C ILE A 88 7.93 -26.32 -5.51
N CYS A 89 7.02 -26.31 -6.50
CA CYS A 89 7.32 -26.81 -7.84
C CYS A 89 7.99 -25.75 -8.71
N LYS A 90 8.44 -26.14 -9.90
CA LYS A 90 9.05 -25.23 -10.88
C LYS A 90 8.15 -24.04 -11.26
N SER A 91 6.85 -24.26 -11.40
CA SER A 91 5.90 -23.23 -11.84
C SER A 91 5.53 -22.24 -10.74
N CYS A 92 5.66 -22.62 -9.47
CA CYS A 92 5.39 -21.76 -8.30
C CYS A 92 6.68 -21.16 -7.73
N SER A 93 7.77 -21.17 -8.49
CA SER A 93 9.08 -20.71 -8.04
C SER A 93 9.83 -19.91 -9.08
N GLN A 94 10.59 -18.94 -8.61
CA GLN A 94 11.47 -18.11 -9.41
C GLN A 94 12.88 -18.13 -8.83
N TYR A 95 13.89 -18.14 -9.70
CA TYR A 95 15.28 -18.07 -9.26
C TYR A 95 15.65 -16.62 -8.92
N ASN A 96 16.08 -16.39 -7.69
CA ASN A 96 16.65 -15.12 -7.25
C ASN A 96 18.15 -15.12 -7.51
N LYS A 97 18.59 -14.37 -8.53
CA LYS A 97 20.02 -14.28 -8.88
C LYS A 97 20.88 -13.66 -7.78
N LYS A 98 20.34 -12.70 -7.00
CA LYS A 98 21.10 -11.98 -5.97
C LYS A 98 21.42 -12.88 -4.77
N GLN A 99 20.47 -13.74 -4.38
CA GLN A 99 20.60 -14.65 -3.24
C GLN A 99 20.92 -16.10 -3.66
N GLN A 100 21.15 -16.32 -4.96
CA GLN A 100 21.50 -17.61 -5.56
C GLN A 100 20.58 -18.78 -5.16
N GLY A 101 19.26 -18.57 -5.11
CA GLY A 101 18.32 -19.63 -4.72
C GLY A 101 16.90 -19.44 -5.22
N TRP A 102 16.03 -20.39 -4.88
CA TRP A 102 14.63 -20.41 -5.33
C TRP A 102 13.71 -19.70 -4.34
N MET A 103 12.74 -19.00 -4.87
CA MET A 103 11.75 -18.26 -4.08
C MET A 103 10.35 -18.58 -4.58
N CYS A 104 9.40 -18.76 -3.67
CA CYS A 104 8.01 -18.91 -4.05
C CYS A 104 7.38 -17.57 -4.45
N ASP A 105 6.33 -17.64 -5.26
CA ASP A 105 5.63 -16.43 -5.70
C ASP A 105 5.10 -15.59 -4.52
N PRO A 106 4.48 -16.17 -3.46
CA PRO A 106 4.00 -15.36 -2.33
C PRO A 106 5.11 -14.65 -1.56
N CYS A 107 6.23 -15.31 -1.23
CA CYS A 107 7.36 -14.65 -0.57
C CYS A 107 7.97 -13.54 -1.45
N ARG A 108 8.00 -13.73 -2.78
CA ARG A 108 8.39 -12.65 -3.69
C ARG A 108 7.43 -11.46 -3.62
N LEU A 109 6.11 -11.70 -3.60
CA LEU A 109 5.12 -10.63 -3.46
C LEU A 109 5.28 -9.89 -2.13
N VAL A 110 5.54 -10.59 -1.03
CA VAL A 110 5.83 -9.99 0.27
C VAL A 110 7.01 -9.01 0.17
N ARG A 111 8.12 -9.42 -0.50
CA ARG A 111 9.27 -8.52 -0.71
C ARG A 111 8.93 -7.31 -1.58
N ILE A 112 8.11 -7.50 -2.62
CA ILE A 112 7.66 -6.41 -3.49
C ILE A 112 6.80 -5.42 -2.70
N VAL A 113 5.85 -5.89 -1.89
CA VAL A 113 5.01 -5.01 -1.07
C VAL A 113 5.85 -4.30 -0.01
N LYS A 114 6.72 -5.02 0.72
CA LYS A 114 7.60 -4.44 1.75
C LYS A 114 8.52 -3.34 1.19
N THR A 115 9.04 -3.52 -0.01
CA THR A 115 9.92 -2.52 -0.64
C THR A 115 9.13 -1.42 -1.33
N GLY A 116 8.05 -1.79 -2.02
CA GLY A 116 7.26 -0.90 -2.86
C GLY A 116 6.28 -0.01 -2.09
N SER A 117 5.90 -0.38 -0.87
CA SER A 117 5.09 0.49 0.00
C SER A 117 5.85 1.74 0.43
N LEU A 118 7.19 1.70 0.43
CA LEU A 118 8.06 2.80 0.85
C LEU A 118 7.67 3.37 2.22
N GLU A 119 7.31 2.49 3.17
CA GLU A 119 6.77 2.92 4.46
C GLU A 119 7.72 3.87 5.20
N TRP A 120 9.03 3.59 5.18
CA TRP A 120 10.06 4.46 5.77
C TRP A 120 10.00 5.91 5.25
N TYR A 121 9.66 6.09 3.97
CA TYR A 121 9.56 7.40 3.34
C TYR A 121 8.25 8.08 3.74
N TYR A 122 7.12 7.37 3.60
CA TYR A 122 5.81 7.96 3.91
C TYR A 122 5.65 8.27 5.39
N GLU A 123 6.20 7.45 6.29
CA GLU A 123 6.24 7.74 7.72
C GLU A 123 7.00 9.04 8.00
N HIS A 124 8.20 9.18 7.43
CA HIS A 124 8.98 10.40 7.57
C HIS A 124 8.24 11.64 7.02
N ILE A 125 7.57 11.51 5.87
CA ILE A 125 6.78 12.61 5.30
C ILE A 125 5.60 12.97 6.21
N ARG A 126 4.86 11.99 6.73
CA ARG A 126 3.71 12.17 7.63
C ARG A 126 4.12 12.86 8.95
N THR A 127 5.29 12.53 9.50
CA THR A 127 5.81 13.20 10.71
C THR A 127 6.16 14.68 10.47
N ARG A 128 6.52 15.06 9.24
CA ARG A 128 6.98 16.41 8.92
C ARG A 128 5.88 17.30 8.34
N PHE A 129 4.89 16.71 7.67
CA PHE A 129 3.84 17.42 6.98
C PHE A 129 2.49 16.73 7.19
N LYS A 130 1.48 17.52 7.59
CA LYS A 130 0.10 17.04 7.75
C LYS A 130 -0.51 16.47 6.47
N HIS A 131 -0.08 16.97 5.31
CA HIS A 131 -0.59 16.53 4.02
C HIS A 131 0.50 16.60 2.96
N PHE A 132 0.40 15.72 1.96
CA PHE A 132 1.30 15.75 0.81
C PHE A 132 1.08 16.98 -0.08
N GLY A 133 2.06 17.24 -0.95
CA GLY A 133 2.13 18.47 -1.75
C GLY A 133 0.86 18.77 -2.54
N SER A 134 0.37 17.82 -3.33
CA SER A 134 -0.80 18.02 -4.19
C SER A 134 -2.08 18.23 -3.40
N ALA A 135 -2.28 17.56 -2.26
CA ALA A 135 -3.39 17.85 -1.33
C ALA A 135 -3.30 19.28 -0.76
N LYS A 136 -2.09 19.76 -0.43
CA LYS A 136 -1.88 21.15 0.01
C LYS A 136 -2.20 22.16 -1.12
N VAL A 137 -1.79 21.88 -2.35
CA VAL A 137 -2.08 22.73 -3.52
C VAL A 137 -3.57 22.73 -3.83
N MET A 138 -4.23 21.56 -3.85
CA MET A 138 -5.65 21.39 -4.11
C MET A 138 -6.51 22.22 -3.15
N ARG A 139 -6.25 22.15 -1.84
CA ARG A 139 -6.94 23.00 -0.84
C ARG A 139 -6.74 24.49 -1.09
N SER A 140 -5.55 24.90 -1.51
CA SER A 140 -5.26 26.31 -1.81
C SER A 140 -5.98 26.78 -3.08
N LEU A 141 -6.05 25.94 -4.12
CA LEU A 141 -6.80 26.23 -5.34
C LEU A 141 -8.31 26.33 -5.06
N HIS A 142 -8.88 25.40 -4.29
CA HIS A 142 -10.29 25.48 -3.86
C HIS A 142 -10.57 26.78 -3.10
N GLY A 143 -9.70 27.15 -2.17
CA GLY A 143 -9.83 28.39 -1.41
C GLY A 143 -9.90 29.63 -2.30
N ARG A 144 -9.18 29.65 -3.43
CA ARG A 144 -9.26 30.73 -4.43
C ARG A 144 -10.62 30.75 -5.13
N MET A 145 -11.12 29.60 -5.56
CA MET A 145 -12.39 29.48 -6.28
C MET A 145 -13.60 29.88 -5.41
N SER A 146 -13.58 29.52 -4.12
CA SER A 146 -14.66 29.87 -3.18
C SER A 146 -14.76 31.37 -2.87
N HIS A 147 -13.68 32.14 -3.04
CA HIS A 147 -13.68 33.60 -2.84
C HIS A 147 -13.94 34.38 -4.15
N GLY A 148 -14.01 33.70 -5.30
CA GLY A 148 -14.01 34.30 -6.64
C GLY A 148 -15.37 34.45 -7.32
N GLN A 149 -16.16 33.39 -7.51
CA GLN A 149 -17.52 33.40 -8.06
C GLN A 149 -18.02 31.96 -8.27
N LYS A 150 -19.34 31.77 -8.21
CA LYS A 150 -20.05 30.51 -8.46
C LYS A 150 -19.81 30.02 -9.90
N THR A 151 -18.97 29.01 -10.10
CA THR A 151 -18.91 28.26 -11.37
C THR A 151 -19.25 26.78 -11.15
N ASN A 152 -19.98 26.22 -12.12
CA ASN A 152 -20.83 25.03 -12.02
C ASN A 152 -20.16 23.71 -11.61
N PHE A 153 -21.01 22.90 -10.98
CA PHE A 153 -20.74 21.77 -10.11
C PHE A 153 -20.53 20.46 -10.90
N THR A 154 -19.28 20.16 -11.22
CA THR A 154 -18.80 18.77 -11.46
C THR A 154 -17.50 18.51 -10.69
N LEU A 155 -16.89 19.58 -10.16
CA LEU A 155 -15.56 19.65 -9.55
C LEU A 155 -15.50 19.28 -8.05
N LEU A 156 -16.63 19.23 -7.34
CA LEU A 156 -16.66 18.99 -5.88
C LEU A 156 -16.70 17.50 -5.53
N GLY A 157 -17.14 16.64 -6.44
CA GLY A 157 -17.31 15.20 -6.22
C GLY A 157 -15.97 14.49 -5.95
N ASP A 158 -14.95 14.80 -6.73
CA ASP A 158 -13.62 14.18 -6.58
C ASP A 158 -12.94 14.59 -5.28
N TYR A 159 -13.00 15.88 -4.89
CA TYR A 159 -12.45 16.34 -3.62
C TYR A 159 -13.11 15.67 -2.41
N HIS A 160 -14.43 15.51 -2.41
CA HIS A 160 -15.12 14.82 -1.30
C HIS A 160 -14.79 13.33 -1.23
N LEU A 161 -14.60 12.66 -2.37
CA LEU A 161 -14.16 11.27 -2.40
C LEU A 161 -12.77 11.10 -1.76
N TYR A 162 -11.83 11.99 -2.10
CA TYR A 162 -10.48 11.98 -1.51
C TYR A 162 -10.46 12.45 -0.06
N ARG A 163 -11.29 13.45 0.31
CA ARG A 163 -11.41 13.90 1.69
C ARG A 163 -11.91 12.78 2.59
N ASN A 164 -12.93 12.03 2.17
CA ASN A 164 -13.47 10.93 2.97
C ASN A 164 -12.45 9.81 3.21
N ASN A 165 -11.49 9.60 2.29
CA ASN A 165 -10.38 8.66 2.51
C ASN A 165 -9.30 9.19 3.47
N GLU A 166 -9.18 10.51 3.67
CA GLU A 166 -8.29 11.12 4.69
C GLU A 166 -9.03 11.35 6.04
N SER A 167 -10.35 11.16 6.12
CA SER A 167 -11.20 11.63 7.25
C SER A 167 -11.38 10.64 8.40
N GLU A 168 -10.64 9.54 8.47
CA GLU A 168 -10.67 8.68 9.68
C GLU A 168 -9.74 9.16 10.80
N GLU A 169 -8.97 10.25 10.61
CA GLU A 169 -8.30 10.95 11.70
C GLU A 169 -9.10 12.21 12.08
N GLU A 170 -9.88 12.03 13.14
CA GLU A 170 -10.76 12.98 13.84
C GLU A 170 -10.33 14.46 13.82
N GLU A 171 -11.29 15.33 13.47
CA GLU A 171 -11.37 16.67 14.06
C GLU A 171 -11.76 16.51 15.54
N THR A 172 -10.82 16.18 16.43
CA THR A 172 -11.01 16.35 17.87
C THR A 172 -10.66 17.78 18.25
N SER A 173 -11.71 18.52 18.60
CA SER A 173 -11.63 19.76 19.37
C SER A 173 -11.02 19.49 20.74
N ASP A 174 -10.22 20.43 21.22
CA ASP A 174 -9.62 20.47 22.55
C ASP A 174 -10.61 20.09 23.67
N ASP A 175 -10.28 19.07 24.48
CA ASP A 175 -10.41 18.94 25.94
C ASP A 175 -10.77 17.52 26.47
N VAL A 176 -9.82 16.97 27.27
CA VAL A 176 -9.94 16.04 28.43
C VAL A 176 -9.99 14.49 28.23
N ASP A 177 -8.92 13.88 28.76
CA ASP A 177 -8.70 12.57 29.45
C ASP A 177 -9.36 11.26 28.98
N GLY A 178 -8.53 10.20 28.95
CA GLY A 178 -8.95 8.83 29.25
C GLY A 178 -8.20 7.75 28.47
N ALA A 179 -7.67 6.77 29.20
CA ALA A 179 -6.86 5.65 28.72
C ALA A 179 -7.58 4.66 27.78
N GLU A 180 -6.76 3.72 27.26
CA GLU A 180 -7.05 2.52 26.45
C GLU A 180 -7.07 2.74 24.92
N SER A 181 -6.42 1.92 24.09
CA SER A 181 -5.92 0.56 24.29
C SER A 181 -4.87 0.19 23.25
N GLU A 182 -3.80 -0.42 23.75
CA GLU A 182 -2.80 -1.18 23.02
C GLU A 182 -3.45 -2.34 22.25
N SER A 183 -3.27 -2.39 20.94
CA SER A 183 -3.50 -3.60 20.14
C SER A 183 -3.01 -3.32 18.72
N TYR A 184 -1.73 -3.53 18.44
CA TYR A 184 -1.20 -3.91 17.10
C TYR A 184 0.33 -4.11 17.09
N ALA A 185 1.02 -3.98 18.23
CA ALA A 185 2.47 -4.12 18.34
C ALA A 185 2.96 -5.54 18.74
N ARG A 186 2.28 -6.63 18.37
CA ARG A 186 2.70 -8.00 18.78
C ARG A 186 2.88 -9.01 17.63
N SER A 187 3.24 -8.56 16.42
CA SER A 187 3.49 -9.51 15.33
C SER A 187 4.77 -9.28 14.51
N THR A 188 5.67 -8.39 14.94
CA THR A 188 6.94 -8.14 14.21
C THR A 188 8.20 -8.46 14.98
N GLU A 189 8.11 -9.03 16.18
CA GLU A 189 9.26 -9.60 16.87
C GLU A 189 9.22 -11.11 16.73
N ASP A 190 9.81 -11.63 15.64
CA ASP A 190 10.54 -12.89 15.62
C ASP A 190 10.90 -13.28 14.18
N PHE A 191 12.00 -12.74 13.65
CA PHE A 191 12.85 -13.46 12.70
C PHE A 191 14.30 -12.97 12.85
N PRO A 192 15.25 -13.83 13.26
CA PRO A 192 16.66 -13.46 13.39
C PRO A 192 17.38 -13.37 12.02
N ASN A 193 18.44 -12.57 12.02
CA ASN A 193 19.34 -12.18 10.90
C ASN A 193 19.68 -13.26 9.88
#